data_AF-A0A446ZIP1-F1
#
_entry.id   AF-A0A446ZIP1-F1
#
_cell.length_a   1.000
_cell.length_b   1.000
_cell.length_c   1.000
_cell.angle_alpha   90.00
_cell.angle_beta   90.00
_cell.angle_gamma   90.00
#
_symmetry.space_group_name_H-M   'P 1'
#
loop_
_entity.id
_entity.type
_entity.pdbx_description
1 polymer ?
#
loop_
_entity_poly.entity_id
_entity_poly.type
_entity_poly.pdbx_seq_one_letter_code
_entity_poly.pdbx_strand_id
1 'polypeptide(L)'
;MIYEISKHKEKFSFEAPNLKIAALVVCSLCHGQYPARSVDGELFVPQFIFGGHDEWFISNFGTNFVETLNEVLSHEKENFHQSLNTVLMGNAENRKAYQETKEFTINTPKSVYEHSKERLDSKYNNFCQRAWNFAEQVSLFKPARKGDAL
;
A
#
# COMPACT_ATOMS: atom_id res chain seq x y z
N MET A 1 11.21 -1.77 0.90
CA MET A 1 11.50 -0.93 -0.29
C MET A 1 10.46 0.18 -0.35
N ILE A 2 10.85 1.40 -0.71
CA ILE A 2 9.91 2.55 -0.79
C ILE A 2 9.32 2.63 -2.20
N TYR A 3 8.01 2.83 -2.28
CA TYR A 3 7.25 3.09 -3.50
C TYR A 3 6.60 4.46 -3.43
N GLU A 4 6.40 5.08 -4.59
CA GLU A 4 5.65 6.32 -4.77
C GLU A 4 4.38 6.06 -5.60
N ILE A 5 3.23 6.52 -5.13
CA ILE A 5 1.96 6.58 -5.87
C ILE A 5 1.78 7.99 -6.42
N SER A 6 1.46 8.09 -7.71
CA SER A 6 1.24 9.36 -8.39
C SER A 6 -0.25 9.63 -8.65
N LYS A 7 -0.87 10.50 -7.84
CA LYS A 7 -2.27 10.93 -8.00
C LYS A 7 -2.32 12.39 -8.47
N HIS A 8 -2.35 12.60 -9.78
CA HIS A 8 -2.28 13.94 -10.40
C HIS A 8 -1.06 14.75 -9.90
N LYS A 9 -1.29 15.83 -9.13
CA LYS A 9 -0.24 16.67 -8.53
C LYS A 9 0.18 16.21 -7.13
N GLU A 10 -0.57 15.27 -6.54
CA GLU A 10 -0.31 14.73 -5.22
C GLU A 10 0.56 13.47 -5.32
N LYS A 11 1.51 13.36 -4.39
CA LYS A 11 2.37 12.21 -4.26
C LYS A 11 2.14 11.56 -2.91
N PHE A 12 2.08 10.24 -2.93
CA PHE A 12 2.05 9.42 -1.73
C PHE A 12 3.21 8.45 -1.81
N SER A 13 3.70 8.00 -0.67
CA SER A 13 4.72 6.99 -0.58
C SER A 13 4.28 5.90 0.38
N PHE A 14 4.87 4.73 0.27
CA PHE A 14 4.68 3.63 1.22
C PHE A 14 5.86 2.66 1.11
N GLU A 15 5.96 1.75 2.07
CA GLU A 15 6.94 0.68 2.04
C GLU A 15 6.28 -0.65 1.74
N ALA A 16 6.95 -1.47 0.93
CA ALA A 16 6.58 -2.86 0.72
C ALA A 16 7.84 -3.72 0.57
N PRO A 17 7.78 -5.00 0.95
CA PRO A 17 8.93 -5.91 0.83
C PRO A 17 9.19 -6.35 -0.62
N ASN A 18 8.17 -6.35 -1.48
CA ASN A 18 8.26 -6.81 -2.87
C ASN A 18 7.15 -6.19 -3.74
N LEU A 19 7.22 -6.44 -5.06
CA LEU A 19 6.24 -5.93 -6.02
C LEU A 19 4.83 -6.48 -5.80
N LYS A 20 4.68 -7.74 -5.35
CA LYS A 20 3.38 -8.37 -5.08
C LYS A 20 2.61 -7.59 -4.02
N ILE A 21 3.24 -7.32 -2.87
CA ILE A 21 2.65 -6.53 -1.79
C ILE A 21 2.39 -5.09 -2.24
N ALA A 22 3.30 -4.48 -3.00
CA ALA A 22 3.10 -3.14 -3.52
C ALA A 22 1.90 -3.03 -4.47
N ALA A 23 1.73 -4.01 -5.36
CA ALA A 23 0.60 -4.06 -6.27
C ALA A 23 -0.73 -4.23 -5.51
N LEU A 24 -0.76 -5.07 -4.47
CA LEU A 24 -1.93 -5.21 -3.61
C LEU A 24 -2.27 -3.90 -2.90
N VAL A 25 -1.28 -3.17 -2.34
CA VAL A 25 -1.53 -1.85 -1.72
C VAL A 25 -2.17 -0.90 -2.73
N VAL A 26 -1.61 -0.77 -3.93
CA VAL A 26 -2.12 0.13 -4.97
C VAL A 26 -3.54 -0.26 -5.41
N CYS A 27 -3.77 -1.54 -5.67
CA CYS A 27 -5.04 -2.03 -6.18
C CYS A 27 -6.15 -2.01 -5.13
N SER A 28 -5.84 -2.28 -3.86
CA SER A 28 -6.81 -2.19 -2.76
C SER A 28 -7.24 -0.77 -2.44
N LEU A 29 -6.36 0.23 -2.57
CA LEU A 29 -6.68 1.62 -2.20
C LEU A 29 -7.37 2.42 -3.31
N CYS A 30 -7.07 2.09 -4.55
CA CYS A 30 -7.45 2.91 -5.71
C CYS A 30 -8.18 2.12 -6.79
N HIS A 31 -8.43 0.83 -6.60
CA HIS A 31 -8.79 -0.07 -7.69
C HIS A 31 -7.77 0.02 -8.85
N GLY A 32 -6.50 0.26 -8.53
CA GLY A 32 -5.44 0.38 -9.53
C GLY A 32 -5.45 1.69 -10.34
N GLN A 33 -6.29 2.66 -9.98
CA GLN A 33 -6.44 3.92 -10.75
C GLN A 33 -5.19 4.81 -10.77
N TYR A 34 -4.21 4.59 -9.91
CA TYR A 34 -2.98 5.39 -9.87
C TYR A 34 -1.77 4.48 -9.90
N PRO A 35 -0.78 4.75 -10.76
CA PRO A 35 0.41 3.93 -10.84
C PRO A 35 1.30 4.13 -9.61
N ALA A 36 2.15 3.14 -9.34
CA ALA A 36 3.23 3.26 -8.37
C ALA A 36 4.58 2.83 -8.93
N ARG A 37 5.65 3.43 -8.42
CA ARG A 37 7.02 3.09 -8.81
C ARG A 37 7.92 3.01 -7.58
N SER A 38 8.84 2.06 -7.54
CA SER A 38 9.87 2.02 -6.50
C SER A 38 10.79 3.23 -6.61
N VAL A 39 11.39 3.63 -5.48
CA VAL A 39 12.28 4.80 -5.41
C VAL A 39 13.53 4.69 -6.30
N ASP A 40 13.99 3.48 -6.58
CA ASP A 40 15.09 3.19 -7.51
C ASP A 40 14.64 3.14 -8.99
N GLY A 41 13.32 3.10 -9.24
CA GLY A 41 12.74 3.05 -10.58
C GLY A 41 12.63 1.65 -11.20
N GLU A 42 13.14 0.61 -10.54
CA GLU A 42 13.24 -0.75 -11.09
C GLU A 42 11.91 -1.51 -11.08
N LEU A 43 11.04 -1.23 -10.12
CA LEU A 43 9.75 -1.89 -9.95
C LEU A 43 8.60 -0.92 -10.19
N PHE A 44 7.58 -1.39 -10.91
CA PHE A 44 6.48 -0.56 -11.38
C PHE A 44 5.14 -1.29 -11.31
N VAL A 45 4.15 -0.64 -10.71
CA VAL A 45 2.74 -1.03 -10.75
C VAL A 45 2.03 -0.07 -11.72
N PRO A 46 1.48 -0.57 -12.83
CA PRO A 46 0.84 0.28 -13.82
C PRO A 46 -0.51 0.82 -13.35
N GLN A 47 -1.08 1.70 -14.16
CA GLN A 47 -2.41 2.25 -13.96
C GLN A 47 -3.46 1.37 -14.65
N PHE A 48 -4.60 1.14 -13.99
CA PHE A 48 -5.66 0.24 -14.44
C PHE A 48 -7.02 0.96 -14.56
N ILE A 49 -7.12 2.01 -15.39
CA ILE A 49 -8.34 2.84 -15.50
C ILE A 49 -9.54 2.08 -16.09
N PHE A 50 -9.30 1.09 -16.95
CA PHE A 50 -10.34 0.36 -17.69
C PHE A 50 -10.35 -1.15 -17.38
N GLY A 51 -9.84 -1.56 -16.22
CA GLY A 51 -9.54 -2.96 -15.93
C GLY A 51 -8.11 -3.35 -16.33
N GLY A 52 -7.83 -4.65 -16.47
CA GLY A 52 -6.49 -5.15 -16.82
C GLY A 52 -5.62 -5.56 -15.63
N HIS A 53 -6.10 -5.34 -14.40
CA HIS A 53 -5.35 -5.67 -13.20
C HIS A 53 -5.27 -7.17 -12.99
N ASP A 54 -6.34 -7.93 -13.23
CA ASP A 54 -6.30 -9.40 -13.13
C ASP A 54 -5.29 -10.01 -14.11
N GLU A 55 -5.30 -9.57 -15.38
CA GLU A 55 -4.35 -10.04 -16.39
C GLU A 55 -2.91 -9.70 -16.01
N TRP A 56 -2.69 -8.49 -15.48
CA TRP A 56 -1.37 -8.09 -15.01
C TRP A 56 -0.91 -8.90 -13.80
N PHE A 57 -1.80 -9.15 -12.83
CA PHE A 57 -1.52 -10.00 -11.67
C PHE A 57 -1.20 -11.43 -12.09
N ILE A 58 -1.97 -12.01 -13.01
CA ILE A 58 -1.70 -13.35 -13.56
C ILE A 58 -0.33 -13.38 -14.23
N SER A 59 -0.02 -12.38 -15.05
CA SER A 59 1.28 -12.32 -15.75
C SER A 59 2.48 -12.16 -14.82
N ASN A 60 2.32 -11.50 -13.66
CA ASN A 60 3.44 -11.20 -12.75
C ASN A 60 3.56 -12.20 -11.59
N PHE A 61 2.44 -12.77 -11.15
CA PHE A 61 2.36 -13.58 -9.92
C PHE A 61 1.67 -14.93 -10.11
N GLY A 62 1.08 -15.20 -11.28
CA GLY A 62 0.44 -16.47 -11.61
C GLY A 62 -1.00 -16.64 -11.13
N THR A 63 -1.57 -15.65 -10.42
CA THR A 63 -2.95 -15.66 -9.93
C THR A 63 -3.62 -14.30 -10.18
N ASN A 64 -4.94 -14.24 -10.19
CA ASN A 64 -5.66 -12.96 -10.34
C ASN A 64 -5.58 -12.12 -9.04
N PHE A 65 -6.11 -10.89 -9.06
CA PHE A 65 -6.02 -10.01 -7.89
C PHE A 65 -6.66 -10.60 -6.63
N VAL A 66 -7.85 -11.18 -6.75
CA VAL A 66 -8.59 -11.73 -5.60
C VAL A 66 -7.87 -12.95 -5.01
N GLU A 67 -7.37 -13.82 -5.87
CA GLU A 67 -6.57 -15.00 -5.47
C GLU A 67 -5.27 -14.58 -4.79
N THR A 68 -4.51 -13.66 -5.39
CA THR A 68 -3.28 -13.11 -4.79
C THR A 68 -3.57 -12.47 -3.43
N LEU A 69 -4.66 -11.69 -3.32
CA LEU A 69 -5.05 -11.06 -2.06
C LEU A 69 -5.35 -12.12 -0.99
N ASN A 70 -6.12 -13.16 -1.33
CA ASN A 70 -6.45 -14.24 -0.38
C ASN A 70 -5.22 -15.04 0.06
N GLU A 71 -4.30 -15.32 -0.86
CA GLU A 71 -3.02 -15.97 -0.56
C GLU A 71 -2.22 -15.13 0.45
N VAL A 72 -2.06 -13.83 0.17
CA VAL A 72 -1.32 -12.91 1.04
C VAL A 72 -2.00 -12.76 2.39
N LEU A 73 -3.32 -12.63 2.45
CA LEU A 73 -4.06 -12.56 3.71
C LEU A 73 -3.92 -13.84 4.56
N SER A 74 -3.68 -14.98 3.93
CA SER A 74 -3.51 -16.27 4.60
C SER A 74 -2.07 -16.54 5.05
N HIS A 75 -1.07 -16.07 4.31
CA HIS A 75 0.33 -16.47 4.49
C HIS A 75 1.29 -15.31 4.79
N GLU A 76 1.02 -14.12 4.28
CA GLU A 76 1.90 -12.95 4.34
C GLU A 76 1.19 -11.71 4.90
N LYS A 77 0.16 -11.94 5.73
CA LYS A 77 -0.75 -10.90 6.22
C LYS A 77 -0.03 -9.72 6.87
N GLU A 78 1.01 -10.01 7.64
CA GLU A 78 1.78 -9.00 8.37
C GLU A 78 2.53 -8.07 7.43
N ASN A 79 3.13 -8.59 6.36
CA ASN A 79 3.81 -7.78 5.35
C ASN A 79 2.84 -6.80 4.69
N PHE A 80 1.62 -7.26 4.37
CA PHE A 80 0.59 -6.42 3.77
C PHE A 80 0.05 -5.37 4.74
N HIS A 81 -0.27 -5.80 5.97
CA HIS A 81 -0.71 -4.93 7.06
C HIS A 81 0.29 -3.79 7.34
N GLN A 82 1.57 -4.13 7.49
CA GLN A 82 2.63 -3.14 7.71
C GLN A 82 2.75 -2.19 6.53
N SER A 83 2.71 -2.71 5.30
CA SER A 83 2.81 -1.88 4.10
C SER A 83 1.69 -0.84 4.02
N LEU A 84 0.44 -1.23 4.32
CA LEU A 84 -0.71 -0.32 4.39
C LEU A 84 -0.54 0.76 5.47
N ASN A 85 -0.01 0.39 6.65
CA ASN A 85 0.24 1.35 7.75
C ASN A 85 1.32 2.38 7.42
N THR A 86 2.23 2.06 6.49
CA THR A 86 3.32 2.96 6.09
C THR A 86 2.93 3.94 4.98
N VAL A 87 1.73 3.86 4.41
CA VAL A 87 1.27 4.84 3.41
C VAL A 87 1.30 6.23 4.02
N LEU A 88 1.89 7.22 3.33
CA LEU A 88 2.01 8.63 3.72
C LEU A 88 1.86 9.56 2.51
N MET A 89 1.48 10.81 2.75
CA MET A 89 1.63 11.87 1.76
C MET A 89 3.11 12.30 1.66
N GLY A 90 3.58 12.53 0.44
CA GLY A 90 4.98 12.88 0.13
C GLY A 90 5.58 11.95 -0.91
N ASN A 91 6.60 12.45 -1.61
CA ASN A 91 7.34 11.69 -2.62
C ASN A 91 8.26 10.64 -1.98
N ALA A 92 8.70 9.66 -2.76
CA ALA A 92 9.56 8.59 -2.25
C ALA A 92 10.98 9.08 -1.87
N GLU A 93 11.51 10.05 -2.61
CA GLU A 93 12.86 10.60 -2.38
C GLU A 93 12.98 11.30 -1.03
N ASN A 94 12.01 12.17 -0.68
CA ASN A 94 12.02 12.86 0.61
C ASN A 94 11.83 11.88 1.76
N ARG A 95 10.98 10.84 1.58
CA ARG A 95 10.86 9.77 2.58
C ARG A 95 12.20 9.07 2.78
N LYS A 96 12.86 8.66 1.70
CA LYS A 96 14.16 7.98 1.76
C LYS A 96 15.19 8.84 2.50
N ALA A 97 15.31 10.11 2.10
CA ALA A 97 16.22 11.06 2.75
C ALA A 97 15.91 11.23 4.24
N TYR A 98 14.63 11.31 4.63
CA TYR A 98 14.22 11.39 6.03
C TYR A 98 14.59 10.14 6.82
N GLN A 99 14.37 8.95 6.25
CA GLN A 99 14.70 7.66 6.89
C GLN A 99 16.20 7.46 7.10
N GLU A 100 17.03 8.09 6.26
CA GLU A 100 18.49 8.09 6.38
C GLU A 100 19.00 9.08 7.44
N THR A 101 18.14 9.94 8.01
CA THR A 101 18.53 10.85 9.09
C THR A 101 18.60 10.14 10.45
N LYS A 102 19.40 10.69 11.36
CA LYS A 102 19.52 10.21 12.76
C LYS A 102 18.24 10.41 13.59
N GLU A 103 17.27 11.15 13.06
CA GLU A 103 16.00 11.45 13.74
C GLU A 103 14.92 10.39 13.44
N PHE A 104 15.14 9.53 12.45
CA PHE A 104 14.22 8.44 12.16
C PHE A 104 14.34 7.32 13.19
N THR A 105 13.21 6.91 13.76
CA THR A 105 13.11 5.72 14.62
C THR A 105 12.12 4.74 14.01
N ILE A 106 12.28 3.45 14.31
CA ILE A 106 11.33 2.40 13.87
C ILE A 106 9.90 2.63 14.42
N ASN A 107 9.76 3.46 15.46
CA ASN A 107 8.50 3.88 16.05
C ASN A 107 7.98 5.23 15.50
N THR A 108 8.64 5.80 14.49
CA THR A 108 8.21 7.05 13.82
C THR A 108 7.16 6.84 12.71
N PRO A 109 6.01 6.20 12.99
CA PRO A 109 4.80 6.52 12.20
C PRO A 109 3.50 6.53 13.03
N LYS A 110 3.26 7.63 13.74
CA LYS A 110 1.90 8.15 14.11
C LYS A 110 1.93 9.63 14.48
N SER A 111 3.00 10.10 15.13
CA SER A 111 3.19 11.48 15.58
C SER A 111 3.53 12.48 14.47
N VAL A 112 4.30 12.08 13.44
CA VAL A 112 4.47 12.86 12.19
C VAL A 112 3.13 13.03 11.45
N TYR A 113 2.19 12.12 11.71
CA TYR A 113 0.89 12.04 11.05
C TYR A 113 -0.20 12.91 11.71
N GLU A 114 -0.17 13.10 13.03
CA GLU A 114 -1.11 14.00 13.71
C GLU A 114 -0.87 15.48 13.33
N HIS A 115 0.37 15.88 13.04
CA HIS A 115 0.65 17.20 12.48
C HIS A 115 0.15 17.37 11.04
N SER A 116 -0.13 16.28 10.34
CA SER A 116 -0.82 16.32 9.05
C SER A 116 -2.34 16.36 9.20
N LYS A 117 -2.95 16.04 10.37
CA LYS A 117 -4.42 16.09 10.54
C LYS A 117 -5.01 17.45 10.21
N GLU A 118 -4.33 18.53 10.58
CA GLU A 118 -4.76 19.90 10.26
C GLU A 118 -4.61 20.24 8.76
N ARG A 119 -3.75 19.52 8.02
CA ARG A 119 -3.66 19.56 6.54
C ARG A 119 -4.53 18.50 5.84
N LEU A 120 -4.98 17.48 6.55
CA LEU A 120 -5.84 16.37 6.09
C LEU A 120 -7.32 16.79 6.05
N ASP A 121 -7.69 17.90 6.67
CA ASP A 121 -9.05 18.46 6.66
C ASP A 121 -9.47 19.06 5.30
N SER A 122 -8.61 18.97 4.28
CA SER A 122 -9.07 19.17 2.91
C SER A 122 -9.96 17.99 2.53
N LYS A 123 -11.14 18.28 1.96
CA LYS A 123 -12.10 17.32 1.38
C LYS A 123 -11.53 16.30 0.37
N TYR A 124 -10.21 16.28 0.16
CA TYR A 124 -9.48 15.54 -0.87
C TYR A 124 -8.48 14.50 -0.32
N ASN A 125 -8.19 14.43 0.99
CA ASN A 125 -7.14 13.54 1.51
C ASN A 125 -7.63 12.27 2.25
N ASN A 126 -8.61 11.59 1.63
CA ASN A 126 -9.16 10.29 2.04
C ASN A 126 -8.17 9.11 1.78
N PHE A 127 -6.98 9.36 1.22
CA PHE A 127 -6.10 8.29 0.73
C PHE A 127 -5.37 7.53 1.83
N CYS A 128 -4.64 8.26 2.67
CA CYS A 128 -3.95 7.70 3.84
C CYS A 128 -4.93 7.05 4.80
N GLN A 129 -6.07 7.70 5.05
CA GLN A 129 -7.10 7.18 5.94
C GLN A 129 -7.69 5.87 5.41
N ARG A 130 -7.95 5.75 4.10
CA ARG A 130 -8.36 4.48 3.50
C ARG A 130 -7.32 3.38 3.72
N ALA A 131 -6.04 3.71 3.55
CA ALA A 131 -4.97 2.74 3.76
C ALA A 131 -4.95 2.18 5.17
N TRP A 132 -5.08 3.05 6.15
CA TRP A 132 -5.07 2.64 7.55
C TRP A 132 -6.34 1.93 7.97
N ASN A 133 -7.51 2.41 7.54
CA ASN A 133 -8.76 1.71 7.78
C ASN A 133 -8.73 0.31 7.16
N PHE A 134 -8.07 0.16 6.00
CA PHE A 134 -7.89 -1.15 5.38
C PHE A 134 -6.86 -2.00 6.14
N ALA A 135 -5.79 -1.40 6.65
CA ALA A 135 -4.85 -2.09 7.55
C ALA A 135 -5.57 -2.64 8.79
N GLU A 136 -6.48 -1.87 9.40
CA GLU A 136 -7.31 -2.34 10.52
C GLU A 136 -8.14 -3.57 10.11
N GLN A 137 -8.78 -3.55 8.93
CA GLN A 137 -9.53 -4.70 8.43
C GLN A 137 -8.63 -5.94 8.21
N VAL A 138 -7.43 -5.75 7.63
CA VAL A 138 -6.43 -6.83 7.46
C VAL A 138 -6.01 -7.39 8.82
N SER A 139 -5.83 -6.55 9.84
CA SER A 139 -5.46 -7.01 11.19
C SER A 139 -6.53 -7.96 11.77
N LEU A 140 -7.81 -7.66 11.50
CA LEU A 140 -8.96 -8.43 11.97
C LEU A 140 -9.22 -9.70 11.15
N PHE A 141 -8.64 -9.83 9.95
CA PHE A 141 -8.83 -10.99 9.08
C PHE A 141 -8.38 -12.28 9.78
N LYS A 142 -9.27 -13.28 9.76
CA LYS A 142 -9.02 -14.64 10.18
C LYS A 142 -9.23 -15.55 8.97
N PRO A 143 -8.23 -16.37 8.58
CA PRO A 143 -8.44 -17.34 7.52
C PRO A 143 -9.53 -18.33 7.94
N ALA A 144 -10.38 -18.72 6.99
CA ALA A 144 -11.40 -19.75 7.22
C ALA A 144 -10.72 -21.02 7.73
N ARG A 145 -11.20 -21.59 8.85
CA ARG A 145 -10.66 -22.86 9.33
C ARG A 145 -11.12 -23.95 8.37
N LYS A 146 -10.19 -24.84 7.97
CA LYS A 146 -10.56 -26.11 7.31
C LYS A 146 -11.50 -26.86 8.26
N GLY A 147 -12.81 -26.74 8.06
CA GLY A 147 -13.85 -27.29 8.93
C GLY A 147 -15.15 -26.49 8.98
N ASP A 148 -15.18 -25.24 8.51
CA ASP A 148 -16.38 -24.39 8.61
C ASP A 148 -17.33 -24.48 7.39
N ALA A 149 -17.09 -25.44 6.48
CA ALA A 149 -18.09 -25.81 5.47
C ALA A 149 -19.01 -26.88 6.06
N LEU A 150 -20.14 -26.43 6.62
CA LEU A 150 -21.31 -27.26 6.91
C LEU A 150 -22.14 -27.47 5.65
#